data_AF-A0A4Y7RIA1-F1
#
_entry.id   AF-A0A4Y7RIA1-F1
#
_cell.length_a   1.000
_cell.length_b   1.000
_cell.length_c   1.000
_cell.angle_alpha   90.00
_cell.angle_beta   90.00
_cell.angle_gamma   90.00
#
_symmetry.space_group_name_H-M   'P 1'
#
loop_
_entity.id
_entity.type
_entity.pdbx_description
1 polymer ?
#
loop_
_entity_poly.entity_id
_entity_poly.type
_entity_poly.pdbx_seq_one_letter_code
_entity_poly.pdbx_strand_id
1 'polypeptide(L)'
;MRYGQVFKREECRIDMLIGETLMEKGTRFKDKLYNLIFPLWMIMFFPPFLIAVLFGNLVIDGLVIYLTLYLNRAMLERKQLINVIIKAWVFGFLADLAGAFILFIFSAIFSFNGYYAFESPAAALPFIVSVVFAGCLIGVFNYRQCRSLMDSRLAARVGLAMGIVTAPWVFFIPSSVMW
;
A
#
# COMPACT_ATOMS: atom_id res chain seq x y z
N MET A 1 61.12 -7.65 26.56
CA MET A 1 60.65 -7.92 25.17
C MET A 1 59.37 -8.76 25.08
N ARG A 2 58.66 -9.09 26.16
CA ARG A 2 57.45 -9.95 26.12
C ARG A 2 56.13 -9.15 25.96
N TYR A 3 56.09 -7.89 26.39
CA TYR A 3 54.89 -7.03 26.34
C TYR A 3 54.48 -6.59 24.92
N GLY A 4 55.43 -6.20 24.06
CA GLY A 4 55.11 -5.77 22.70
C GLY A 4 54.54 -6.89 21.80
N GLN A 5 54.85 -8.14 22.10
CA GLN A 5 54.31 -9.31 21.40
C GLN A 5 52.87 -9.63 21.81
N VAL A 6 52.50 -9.35 23.07
CA VAL A 6 51.13 -9.52 23.57
C VAL A 6 50.24 -8.40 23.01
N PHE A 7 50.71 -7.15 23.06
CA PHE A 7 49.96 -6.00 22.53
C PHE A 7 49.66 -6.15 21.03
N LYS A 8 50.66 -6.53 20.23
CA LYS A 8 50.49 -6.75 18.79
C LYS A 8 49.55 -7.92 18.47
N ARG A 9 49.44 -8.90 19.37
CA ARG A 9 48.52 -10.04 19.23
C ARG A 9 47.07 -9.63 19.56
N GLU A 10 46.88 -8.75 20.53
CA GLU A 10 45.57 -8.22 20.89
C GLU A 10 45.03 -7.26 19.81
N GLU A 11 45.86 -6.37 19.27
CA GLU A 11 45.51 -5.52 18.12
C GLU A 11 45.02 -6.36 16.92
N CYS A 12 45.79 -7.38 16.53
CA CYS A 12 45.43 -8.27 15.43
C CYS A 12 44.11 -9.03 15.68
N ARG A 13 43.82 -9.37 16.95
CA ARG A 13 42.56 -10.02 17.33
C ARG A 13 41.38 -9.06 17.27
N ILE A 14 41.57 -7.81 17.67
CA ILE A 14 40.54 -6.76 17.60
C ILE A 14 40.23 -6.42 16.14
N ASP A 15 41.25 -6.23 15.30
CA ASP A 15 41.07 -5.95 13.87
C ASP A 15 40.34 -7.09 13.15
N MET A 16 40.65 -8.35 13.51
CA MET A 16 39.97 -9.52 12.97
C MET A 16 38.50 -9.58 13.41
N LEU A 17 38.19 -9.34 14.69
CA LEU A 17 36.82 -9.30 15.20
C LEU A 17 36.01 -8.14 14.59
N ILE A 18 36.62 -6.97 14.41
CA ILE A 18 36.00 -5.84 13.71
C ILE A 18 35.74 -6.22 12.24
N GLY A 19 36.70 -6.87 11.57
CA GLY A 19 36.56 -7.37 10.22
C GLY A 19 35.39 -8.35 10.07
N GLU A 20 35.29 -9.36 10.94
CA GLU A 20 34.18 -10.32 10.94
C GLU A 20 32.83 -9.64 11.20
N THR A 21 32.77 -8.70 12.17
CA THR A 21 31.54 -7.98 12.49
C THR A 21 31.08 -7.07 11.34
N LEU A 22 32.02 -6.43 10.63
CA LEU A 22 31.72 -5.60 9.47
C LEU A 22 31.29 -6.44 8.27
N MET A 23 31.91 -7.60 8.07
CA MET A 23 31.53 -8.55 7.02
C MET A 23 30.14 -9.14 7.29
N GLU A 24 29.83 -9.51 8.53
CA GLU A 24 28.50 -10.01 8.94
C GLU A 24 27.41 -8.94 8.79
N LYS A 25 27.69 -7.69 9.18
CA LYS A 25 26.77 -6.56 8.93
C LYS A 25 26.58 -6.33 7.43
N GLY A 26 27.64 -6.44 6.64
CA GLY A 26 27.63 -6.25 5.19
C GLY A 26 26.85 -7.32 4.44
N THR A 27 27.00 -8.59 4.79
CA THR A 27 26.22 -9.71 4.23
C THR A 27 24.75 -9.58 4.61
N ARG A 28 24.45 -9.33 5.90
CA ARG A 28 23.07 -9.13 6.37
C ARG A 28 22.37 -7.96 5.70
N PHE A 29 23.08 -6.87 5.39
CA PHE A 29 22.51 -5.73 4.66
C PHE A 29 22.23 -6.07 3.19
N LYS A 30 23.15 -6.79 2.53
CA LYS A 30 22.94 -7.29 1.16
C LYS A 30 21.74 -8.24 1.06
N ASP A 31 21.58 -9.17 2.01
CA ASP A 31 20.46 -10.10 2.03
C ASP A 31 19.11 -9.37 2.23
N LYS A 32 19.10 -8.31 3.04
CA LYS A 32 17.92 -7.43 3.21
C LYS A 32 17.57 -6.63 1.96
N LEU A 33 18.57 -6.17 1.20
CA LEU A 33 18.36 -5.49 -0.10
C LEU A 33 17.86 -6.45 -1.17
N TYR A 34 18.32 -7.70 -1.18
CA TYR A 34 17.82 -8.71 -2.11
C TYR A 34 16.37 -9.12 -1.81
N ASN A 35 15.92 -9.00 -0.55
CA ASN A 35 14.50 -9.13 -0.20
C ASN A 35 13.68 -7.85 -0.52
N LEU A 36 14.32 -6.76 -0.93
CA LEU A 36 13.69 -5.54 -1.43
C LEU A 36 13.43 -5.62 -2.95
N ILE A 37 13.11 -6.80 -3.49
CA ILE A 37 12.54 -6.84 -4.84
C ILE A 37 11.12 -6.24 -4.69
N PHE A 38 10.80 -5.24 -5.49
CA PHE A 38 9.52 -4.52 -5.42
C PHE A 38 8.31 -5.48 -5.50
N PRO A 39 7.32 -5.38 -4.59
CA PRO A 39 6.13 -6.22 -4.64
C PRO A 39 5.46 -6.21 -6.03
N LEU A 40 4.99 -7.35 -6.55
CA LEU A 40 4.46 -7.40 -7.92
C LEU A 40 3.24 -6.50 -8.15
N TRP A 41 2.43 -6.19 -7.13
CA TRP A 41 1.32 -5.23 -7.27
C TRP A 41 1.82 -3.80 -7.62
N MET A 42 3.10 -3.48 -7.39
CA MET A 42 3.71 -2.23 -7.86
C MET A 42 3.81 -2.14 -9.39
N ILE A 43 3.71 -3.27 -10.12
CA ILE A 43 3.71 -3.28 -11.59
C ILE A 43 2.52 -2.53 -12.17
N MET A 44 1.42 -2.41 -11.41
CA MET A 44 0.24 -1.64 -11.79
C MET A 44 0.57 -0.15 -11.99
N PHE A 45 1.66 0.36 -11.41
CA PHE A 45 2.12 1.74 -11.61
C PHE A 45 3.01 1.90 -12.86
N PHE A 46 3.31 0.82 -13.58
CA PHE A 46 4.08 0.86 -14.83
C PHE A 46 3.18 1.28 -16.02
N PRO A 47 3.63 2.12 -16.97
CA PRO A 47 2.75 2.87 -17.89
C PRO A 47 1.68 2.05 -18.66
N PRO A 48 1.97 0.87 -19.22
CA PRO A 48 0.96 0.07 -19.91
C PRO A 48 -0.17 -0.43 -18.98
N PHE A 49 0.18 -0.89 -17.77
CA PHE A 49 -0.78 -1.40 -16.79
C PHE A 49 -1.48 -0.27 -16.06
N LEU A 50 -0.78 0.84 -15.83
CA LEU A 50 -1.30 2.02 -15.16
C LEU A 50 -2.52 2.59 -15.89
N ILE A 51 -2.48 2.68 -17.22
CA ILE A 51 -3.62 3.16 -18.02
C ILE A 51 -4.84 2.25 -17.82
N ALA A 52 -4.64 0.93 -17.82
CA ALA A 52 -5.71 -0.03 -17.60
C ALA A 52 -6.31 0.07 -16.19
N VAL A 53 -5.46 0.20 -15.16
CA VAL A 53 -5.88 0.36 -13.76
C VAL A 53 -6.64 1.68 -13.56
N LEU A 54 -6.13 2.78 -14.12
CA LEU A 54 -6.77 4.08 -14.07
C LEU A 54 -8.17 4.03 -14.70
N PHE A 55 -8.31 3.43 -15.88
CA PHE A 55 -9.60 3.29 -16.54
C PHE A 55 -10.55 2.35 -15.80
N GLY A 56 -10.05 1.20 -15.34
CA GLY A 56 -10.81 0.23 -14.55
C GLY A 56 -11.37 0.84 -13.26
N ASN A 57 -10.53 1.55 -12.50
CA ASN A 57 -10.97 2.24 -11.29
C ASN A 57 -12.02 3.32 -11.59
N LEU A 58 -11.85 4.11 -12.66
CA LEU A 58 -12.85 5.12 -13.02
C LEU A 58 -14.23 4.50 -13.29
N VAL A 59 -14.28 3.33 -13.95
CA VAL A 59 -15.53 2.59 -14.20
C VAL A 59 -16.13 2.06 -12.90
N ILE A 60 -15.31 1.45 -12.03
CA ILE A 60 -15.76 0.89 -10.74
C ILE A 60 -16.27 2.01 -9.84
N ASP A 61 -15.53 3.10 -9.67
CA ASP A 61 -15.93 4.25 -8.85
C ASP A 61 -17.25 4.85 -9.34
N GLY A 62 -17.37 5.02 -10.66
CA GLY A 62 -18.61 5.47 -11.30
C GLY A 62 -19.79 4.56 -11.00
N LEU A 63 -19.59 3.24 -11.11
CA LEU A 63 -20.62 2.24 -10.85
C LEU A 63 -21.03 2.24 -9.38
N VAL A 64 -20.08 2.27 -8.44
CA VAL A 64 -20.36 2.25 -6.99
C VAL A 64 -21.13 3.50 -6.57
N ILE A 65 -20.72 4.69 -7.01
CA ILE A 65 -21.43 5.94 -6.72
C ILE A 65 -22.83 5.91 -7.33
N TYR A 66 -22.95 5.52 -8.61
CA TYR A 66 -24.23 5.48 -9.30
C TYR A 66 -25.20 4.49 -8.64
N LEU A 67 -24.78 3.26 -8.36
CA LEU A 67 -25.60 2.25 -7.70
C LEU A 67 -25.99 2.69 -6.30
N THR A 68 -25.08 3.30 -5.55
CA THR A 68 -25.40 3.81 -4.20
C THR A 68 -26.48 4.89 -4.27
N LEU A 69 -26.38 5.85 -5.20
CA LEU A 69 -27.39 6.88 -5.39
C LEU A 69 -28.73 6.28 -5.85
N TYR A 70 -28.68 5.35 -6.81
CA TYR A 70 -29.85 4.67 -7.36
C TYR A 70 -30.62 3.89 -6.29
N LEU A 71 -29.94 3.07 -5.49
CA LEU A 71 -30.54 2.30 -4.39
C LEU A 71 -31.15 3.18 -3.31
N ASN A 72 -30.63 4.40 -3.16
CA ASN A 72 -31.14 5.40 -2.22
C ASN A 72 -32.16 6.35 -2.84
N ARG A 73 -32.57 6.13 -4.10
CA ARG A 73 -33.49 6.99 -4.86
C ARG A 73 -33.08 8.45 -4.90
N ALA A 74 -31.78 8.72 -4.88
CA ALA A 74 -31.21 10.04 -4.96
C ALA A 74 -30.80 10.36 -6.40
N MET A 75 -31.10 11.58 -6.84
CA MET A 75 -30.69 12.08 -8.14
C MET A 75 -29.77 13.28 -7.96
N LEU A 76 -28.63 13.23 -8.64
CA LEU A 76 -27.73 14.36 -8.81
C LEU A 76 -27.81 14.84 -10.25
N GLU A 77 -27.54 16.12 -10.48
CA GLU A 77 -27.36 16.58 -11.84
C GLU A 77 -26.16 15.90 -12.49
N ARG A 78 -26.24 15.66 -13.81
CA ARG A 78 -25.19 14.96 -14.56
C ARG A 78 -23.80 15.57 -14.37
N LYS A 79 -23.71 16.90 -14.33
CA LYS A 79 -22.43 17.62 -14.11
C LYS A 79 -21.88 17.37 -12.70
N GLN A 80 -22.75 17.38 -11.69
CA GLN A 80 -22.36 17.10 -10.31
C GLN A 80 -21.91 15.65 -10.16
N LEU A 81 -22.65 14.69 -10.74
CA LEU A 81 -22.30 13.28 -10.70
C LEU A 81 -20.92 13.02 -11.30
N ILE A 82 -20.64 13.55 -12.50
CA ILE A 82 -19.33 13.39 -13.16
C ILE A 82 -18.21 13.99 -12.29
N ASN A 83 -18.43 15.18 -11.72
CA ASN A 83 -17.45 15.80 -10.83
C ASN A 83 -17.23 14.97 -9.55
N VAL A 84 -18.29 14.32 -9.05
CA VAL A 84 -18.17 13.41 -7.90
C VAL A 84 -17.30 12.22 -8.25
N ILE A 85 -17.57 11.57 -9.38
CA ILE A 85 -16.82 10.41 -9.86
C ILE A 85 -15.35 10.75 -10.15
N ILE A 86 -15.06 11.84 -10.86
CA ILE A 86 -13.67 12.20 -11.21
C ILE A 86 -12.84 12.48 -9.95
N LYS A 87 -13.40 13.21 -8.98
CA LYS A 87 -12.69 13.48 -7.72
C LYS A 87 -12.53 12.21 -6.90
N ALA A 88 -13.57 11.38 -6.80
CA ALA A 88 -13.51 10.08 -6.14
C ALA A 88 -12.38 9.22 -6.71
N TRP A 89 -12.25 9.20 -8.03
CA TRP A 89 -11.21 8.49 -8.76
C TRP A 89 -9.80 9.03 -8.48
N VAL A 90 -9.60 10.34 -8.55
CA VAL A 90 -8.28 10.95 -8.25
C VAL A 90 -7.89 10.69 -6.80
N PHE A 91 -8.79 10.93 -5.84
CA PHE A 91 -8.51 10.69 -4.42
C PHE A 91 -8.39 9.21 -4.09
N GLY A 92 -9.12 8.34 -4.78
CA GLY A 92 -9.01 6.89 -4.71
C GLY A 92 -7.59 6.43 -5.06
N PHE A 93 -7.12 6.84 -6.24
CA PHE A 93 -5.77 6.52 -6.68
C PHE A 93 -4.67 7.06 -5.75
N LEU A 94 -4.85 8.27 -5.19
CA LEU A 94 -3.93 8.82 -4.19
C LEU A 94 -3.94 8.03 -2.86
N ALA A 95 -5.11 7.56 -2.43
CA ALA A 95 -5.23 6.73 -1.24
C ALA A 95 -4.58 5.35 -1.45
N ASP A 96 -4.72 4.77 -2.64
CA ASP A 96 -4.05 3.53 -3.01
C ASP A 96 -2.52 3.69 -2.98
N LEU A 97 -1.99 4.80 -3.50
CA LEU A 97 -0.56 5.14 -3.39
C LEU A 97 -0.10 5.27 -1.93
N ALA A 98 -0.92 5.87 -1.07
CA ALA A 98 -0.60 6.00 0.35
C ALA A 98 -0.59 4.63 1.05
N GLY A 99 -1.57 3.76 0.76
CA GLY A 99 -1.63 2.39 1.27
C GLY A 99 -0.43 1.56 0.81
N ALA A 100 -0.11 1.64 -0.49
CA ALA A 100 1.07 1.04 -1.09
C ALA A 100 2.37 1.47 -0.38
N PHE A 101 2.51 2.77 -0.10
CA PHE A 101 3.68 3.33 0.55
C PHE A 101 3.83 2.84 2.00
N ILE A 102 2.73 2.75 2.76
CA ILE A 102 2.73 2.19 4.12
C ILE A 102 3.15 0.72 4.08
N LEU A 103 2.61 -0.06 3.15
CA LEU A 103 2.93 -1.46 3.00
C LEU A 103 4.42 -1.67 2.67
N PHE A 104 4.98 -0.82 1.80
CA PHE A 104 6.40 -0.80 1.47
C PHE A 104 7.27 -0.51 2.70
N ILE A 105 6.92 0.49 3.51
CA ILE A 105 7.63 0.80 4.76
C ILE A 105 7.59 -0.39 5.71
N PHE A 106 6.44 -1.02 5.87
CA PHE A 106 6.33 -2.19 6.75
C PHE A 106 7.18 -3.37 6.27
N SER A 107 7.19 -3.65 4.96
CA SER A 107 8.05 -4.69 4.39
C SER A 107 9.53 -4.40 4.68
N ALA A 108 9.97 -3.15 4.57
CA ALA A 108 11.34 -2.76 4.88
C ALA A 108 11.71 -2.90 6.38
N ILE A 109 10.81 -2.50 7.28
CA ILE A 109 11.05 -2.55 8.74
C ILE A 109 11.04 -3.99 9.25
N PHE A 110 10.01 -4.76 8.87
CA PHE A 110 9.77 -6.10 9.40
C PHE A 110 10.43 -7.21 8.56
N SER A 111 11.05 -6.86 7.43
CA SER A 111 11.78 -7.79 6.55
C SER A 111 10.94 -9.00 6.11
N PHE A 112 9.62 -8.83 5.93
CA PHE A 112 8.75 -9.84 5.33
C PHE A 112 8.63 -9.64 3.81
N ASN A 113 8.29 -10.72 3.10
CA ASN A 113 8.03 -10.67 1.66
C ASN A 113 6.75 -9.88 1.37
N GLY A 114 6.87 -8.73 0.72
CA GLY A 114 5.71 -7.95 0.25
C GLY A 114 4.89 -8.63 -0.86
N TYR A 115 5.20 -9.88 -1.22
CA TYR A 115 4.58 -10.67 -2.29
C TYR A 115 3.40 -11.52 -1.85
N TYR A 116 3.39 -11.93 -0.57
CA TYR A 116 2.46 -12.92 -0.04
C TYR A 116 1.86 -12.39 1.26
N ALA A 117 0.64 -11.86 1.16
CA ALA A 117 -0.09 -11.41 2.36
C ALA A 117 -0.32 -12.55 3.37
N PHE A 118 -0.46 -13.79 2.90
CA PHE A 118 -0.85 -14.94 3.73
C PHE A 118 0.29 -15.94 4.00
N GLU A 119 1.55 -15.51 3.87
CA GLU A 119 2.70 -16.37 4.23
C GLU A 119 2.74 -16.69 5.73
N SER A 120 2.39 -15.70 6.56
CA SER A 120 2.26 -15.86 8.01
C SER A 120 1.22 -14.88 8.57
N PRO A 121 0.64 -15.15 9.75
CA PRO A 121 -0.24 -14.18 10.42
C PRO A 121 0.44 -12.82 10.66
N ALA A 122 1.76 -12.81 10.88
CA ALA A 122 2.54 -11.60 11.07
C ALA A 122 2.71 -10.80 9.77
N ALA A 123 2.82 -11.47 8.62
CA ALA A 123 2.88 -10.83 7.31
C ALA A 123 1.52 -10.28 6.86
N ALA A 124 0.40 -10.91 7.24
CA ALA A 124 -0.94 -10.46 6.88
C ALA A 124 -1.33 -9.11 7.51
N LEU A 125 -0.86 -8.85 8.73
CA LEU A 125 -1.27 -7.68 9.50
C LEU A 125 -0.89 -6.34 8.81
N PRO A 126 0.34 -6.14 8.29
CA PRO A 126 0.69 -5.00 7.46
C PRO A 126 -0.21 -4.77 6.24
N PHE A 127 -0.63 -5.83 5.55
CA PHE A 127 -1.54 -5.72 4.40
C PHE A 127 -2.91 -5.25 4.84
N ILE A 128 -3.47 -5.85 5.89
CA ILE A 128 -4.75 -5.44 6.48
C ILE A 128 -4.71 -3.97 6.89
N VAL A 129 -3.67 -3.57 7.62
CA VAL A 129 -3.50 -2.16 8.05
C VAL A 129 -3.46 -1.22 6.84
N SER A 130 -2.71 -1.58 5.80
CA SER A 130 -2.57 -0.74 4.60
C SER A 130 -3.88 -0.62 3.80
N VAL A 131 -4.61 -1.73 3.61
CA VAL A 131 -5.90 -1.74 2.90
C VAL A 131 -6.98 -1.02 3.70
N VAL A 132 -7.07 -1.25 5.01
CA VAL A 132 -8.01 -0.53 5.88
C VAL A 132 -7.69 0.96 5.89
N PHE A 133 -6.41 1.33 5.96
CA PHE A 133 -6.00 2.73 5.93
C PHE A 133 -6.42 3.41 4.61
N ALA A 134 -6.11 2.80 3.46
CA ALA A 134 -6.50 3.31 2.16
C ALA A 134 -8.04 3.40 2.03
N GLY A 135 -8.77 2.34 2.37
CA GLY A 135 -10.24 2.33 2.37
C GLY A 135 -10.87 3.40 3.26
N CYS A 136 -10.31 3.62 4.46
CA CYS A 136 -10.72 4.70 5.36
C CYS A 136 -10.51 6.08 4.73
N LEU A 137 -9.34 6.33 4.11
CA LEU A 137 -9.08 7.58 3.40
C LEU A 137 -10.11 7.79 2.29
N ILE A 138 -10.30 6.80 1.42
CA ILE A 138 -11.27 6.83 0.32
C ILE A 138 -12.65 7.17 0.85
N GLY A 139 -13.11 6.47 1.89
CA GLY A 139 -14.44 6.67 2.44
C GLY A 139 -14.63 8.03 3.10
N VAL A 140 -13.63 8.54 3.83
CA VAL A 140 -13.67 9.88 4.45
C VAL A 140 -13.66 10.97 3.40
N PHE A 141 -12.83 10.87 2.36
CA PHE A 141 -12.80 11.85 1.27
C PHE A 141 -14.13 11.88 0.52
N ASN A 142 -14.65 10.71 0.13
CA ASN A 142 -15.93 10.61 -0.56
C ASN A 142 -17.09 11.11 0.32
N TYR A 143 -17.11 10.77 1.62
CA TYR A 143 -18.09 11.31 2.56
C TYR A 143 -18.06 12.84 2.60
N ARG A 144 -16.87 13.44 2.82
CA ARG A 144 -16.70 14.90 2.91
C ARG A 144 -17.14 15.60 1.63
N GLN A 145 -16.79 15.04 0.50
CA GLN A 145 -17.17 15.56 -0.81
C GLN A 145 -18.69 15.47 -1.03
N CYS A 146 -19.29 14.34 -0.70
CA CYS A 146 -20.72 14.12 -0.87
C CYS A 146 -21.54 14.96 0.10
N ARG A 147 -21.01 15.24 1.29
CA ARG A 147 -21.71 16.01 2.32
C ARG A 147 -22.07 17.43 1.90
N SER A 148 -21.32 18.03 0.96
CA SER A 148 -21.63 19.35 0.41
C SER A 148 -22.76 19.34 -0.64
N LEU A 149 -23.15 18.18 -1.14
CA LEU A 149 -24.14 18.02 -2.21
C LEU A 149 -25.42 17.31 -1.76
N MET A 150 -25.36 16.52 -0.69
CA MET A 150 -26.48 15.69 -0.25
C MET A 150 -26.52 15.52 1.27
N ASP A 151 -27.61 14.92 1.75
CA ASP A 151 -27.85 14.66 3.16
C ASP A 151 -26.73 13.81 3.79
N SER A 152 -26.50 14.01 5.09
CA SER A 152 -25.44 13.35 5.86
C SER A 152 -25.51 11.84 5.77
N ARG A 153 -26.73 11.28 5.81
CA ARG A 153 -26.93 9.83 5.81
C ARG A 153 -26.56 9.22 4.46
N LEU A 154 -26.92 9.92 3.38
CA LEU A 154 -26.62 9.48 2.02
C LEU A 154 -25.12 9.62 1.71
N ALA A 155 -24.52 10.75 2.09
CA ALA A 155 -23.07 10.95 1.97
C ALA A 155 -22.29 9.86 2.72
N ALA A 156 -22.75 9.46 3.91
CA ALA A 156 -22.12 8.38 4.68
C ALA A 156 -22.24 7.03 3.98
N ARG A 157 -23.39 6.73 3.35
CA ARG A 157 -23.57 5.51 2.54
C ARG A 157 -22.63 5.47 1.35
N VAL A 158 -22.46 6.58 0.63
CA VAL A 158 -21.50 6.69 -0.49
C VAL A 158 -20.07 6.53 0.01
N GLY A 159 -19.70 7.23 1.09
CA GLY A 159 -18.36 7.09 1.69
C GLY A 159 -18.04 5.65 2.11
N LEU A 160 -18.96 4.98 2.80
CA LEU A 160 -18.78 3.58 3.20
C LEU A 160 -18.73 2.63 1.99
N ALA A 161 -19.61 2.81 1.00
CA ALA A 161 -19.62 1.99 -0.19
C ALA A 161 -18.31 2.11 -0.96
N MET A 162 -17.80 3.34 -1.15
CA MET A 162 -16.50 3.58 -1.78
C MET A 162 -15.37 2.97 -0.96
N GLY A 163 -15.25 3.32 0.32
CA GLY A 163 -14.16 2.85 1.17
C GLY A 163 -14.08 1.34 1.36
N ILE A 164 -15.19 0.61 1.15
CA ILE A 164 -15.22 -0.86 1.19
C ILE A 164 -15.02 -1.43 -0.21
N VAL A 165 -15.81 -1.03 -1.20
CA VAL A 165 -15.78 -1.69 -2.52
C VAL A 165 -14.51 -1.35 -3.28
N THR A 166 -14.04 -0.12 -3.17
CA THR A 166 -12.91 0.41 -3.96
C THR A 166 -11.60 0.45 -3.17
N ALA A 167 -11.55 -0.18 -1.99
CA ALA A 167 -10.29 -0.38 -1.28
C ALA A 167 -9.33 -1.21 -2.17
N PRO A 168 -7.99 -1.09 -1.98
CA PRO A 168 -7.01 -1.77 -2.81
C PRO A 168 -6.89 -3.27 -2.44
N TRP A 169 -7.97 -4.03 -2.63
CA TRP A 169 -8.04 -5.47 -2.38
C TRP A 169 -6.99 -6.26 -3.16
N VAL A 170 -6.52 -5.70 -4.27
CA VAL A 170 -5.43 -6.27 -5.08
C VAL A 170 -4.15 -6.50 -4.26
N PHE A 171 -3.92 -5.75 -3.17
CA PHE A 171 -2.77 -5.98 -2.29
C PHE A 171 -2.77 -7.39 -1.67
N PHE A 172 -3.94 -8.02 -1.51
CA PHE A 172 -4.03 -9.39 -0.99
C PHE A 172 -3.81 -10.47 -2.05
N ILE A 173 -3.82 -10.12 -3.34
CA ILE A 173 -3.69 -11.12 -4.41
C ILE A 173 -2.24 -11.60 -4.45
N PRO A 174 -1.99 -12.92 -4.30
CA PRO A 174 -0.65 -13.47 -4.39
C PRO A 174 -0.04 -13.17 -5.75
N SER A 175 1.19 -12.68 -5.69
CA SER A 175 1.97 -12.33 -6.88
C SER A 175 2.18 -13.50 -7.85
N SER A 176 2.12 -14.75 -7.36
CA SER A 176 2.24 -15.98 -8.14
C SER A 176 1.04 -16.29 -9.05
N VAL A 177 -0.12 -15.66 -8.84
CA VAL A 177 -1.32 -15.89 -9.68
C VAL A 177 -1.31 -15.00 -10.91
N MET A 178 -0.48 -13.96 -10.92
CA MET A 178 -0.39 -13.02 -12.03
C MET A 178 0.47 -13.54 -13.21
N TRP A 179 0.98 -14.79 -13.13
CA TRP A 179 1.84 -15.43 -14.13
C TRP A 179 1.71 -16.96 -14.13
#